data_AF-A0A6V8PSL9-F1
#
_entry.id   AF-A0A6V8PSL9-F1
#
_cell.length_a   1.000
_cell.length_b   1.000
_cell.length_c   1.000
_cell.angle_alpha   90.00
_cell.angle_beta   90.00
_cell.angle_gamma   90.00
#
_symmetry.space_group_name_H-M   'P 1'
#
loop_
_entity.id
_entity.type
_entity.pdbx_description
1 polymer ?
#
loop_
_entity_poly.entity_id
_entity_poly.type
_entity_poly.pdbx_seq_one_letter_code
_entity_poly.pdbx_strand_id
1 'polypeptide(L)'
;MFQLSRRLVVNIILLLLLVLAVASYQTNFKLSPPRSQATPLVHLLPRIKVLSTDYLDITSDMDNDGINDQQDILEGARMEVRNRTRNILDMEDKTNYFSGGDPPPDRGVATDLIARALENAGFDIQKMVDADMRADLEAYPLDRWNQLAPDPNIDYRRAENLMVFFNRHAQVLTTYIDLKDPENLKQWAPGDIVFWDVNGDGEVDHAGILSDKANKEGLPMVIHNFPDPGYTAEEDVLRKWRVVGHYRFPGQSSSPQQVEQKEDTQSGQREETTP
;
A
#
# COMPACT_ATOMS: atom_id res chain seq x y z
N MET A 1 48.22 69.57 -35.28
CA MET A 1 46.88 69.80 -34.73
C MET A 1 45.91 68.94 -35.53
N PHE A 2 45.64 67.70 -35.11
CA PHE A 2 44.78 66.77 -35.86
C PHE A 2 43.31 67.17 -35.68
N GLN A 3 42.69 67.73 -36.73
CA GLN A 3 41.24 67.94 -36.74
C GLN A 3 40.56 66.59 -37.00
N LEU A 4 39.99 65.98 -35.96
CA LEU A 4 39.10 64.84 -36.15
C LEU A 4 37.90 65.29 -36.99
N SER A 5 37.58 64.53 -38.03
CA SER A 5 36.40 64.83 -38.86
C SER A 5 35.15 64.77 -37.99
N ARG A 6 34.20 65.69 -38.21
CA ARG A 6 32.92 65.72 -37.47
C ARG A 6 32.22 64.35 -37.45
N ARG A 7 32.39 63.56 -38.52
CA ARG A 7 31.85 62.19 -38.62
C ARG A 7 32.50 61.23 -37.63
N LEU A 8 33.81 61.33 -37.42
CA LEU A 8 34.53 60.49 -36.46
C LEU A 8 34.11 60.81 -35.02
N VAL A 9 33.91 62.09 -34.68
CA VAL A 9 33.43 62.52 -33.36
C VAL A 9 32.01 62.01 -33.09
N VAL A 10 31.11 62.11 -34.07
CA VAL A 10 29.74 61.59 -33.95
C VAL A 10 29.72 60.07 -33.74
N ASN A 11 30.56 59.32 -34.47
CA ASN A 11 30.63 57.87 -34.32
C ASN A 11 31.18 57.45 -32.94
N ILE A 12 32.15 58.19 -32.39
CA ILE A 12 32.67 57.94 -31.04
C ILE A 12 31.59 58.18 -29.98
N ILE A 13 30.81 59.27 -30.12
CA ILE A 13 29.71 59.58 -29.20
C ILE A 13 28.62 58.49 -29.27
N LEU A 14 28.23 58.04 -30.47
CA LEU A 14 27.25 56.96 -30.63
C LEU A 14 27.74 55.63 -30.03
N LEU A 15 29.02 55.30 -30.19
CA LEU A 15 29.61 54.11 -29.58
C LEU A 15 29.60 54.19 -28.06
N LEU A 16 29.95 55.34 -27.48
CA LEU A 16 29.89 55.57 -26.04
C LEU A 16 28.47 55.46 -25.49
N LEU A 17 27.48 56.01 -26.19
CA LEU A 17 26.06 55.88 -25.80
C LEU A 17 25.57 54.44 -25.87
N LEU A 18 25.99 53.68 -26.88
CA LEU A 18 25.67 52.24 -26.99
C LEU A 18 26.29 51.44 -25.84
N VAL A 19 27.56 51.68 -25.52
CA VAL A 19 28.25 51.01 -24.40
C VAL A 19 27.57 51.34 -23.07
N LEU A 20 27.17 52.59 -22.85
CA LEU A 20 26.42 53.00 -21.66
C LEU A 20 25.04 52.36 -21.59
N ALA A 21 24.33 52.23 -22.72
CA ALA A 21 23.04 51.57 -22.79
C ALA A 21 23.15 50.06 -22.47
N VAL A 22 24.16 49.38 -23.02
CA VAL A 22 24.44 47.96 -22.75
C VAL A 22 24.85 47.75 -21.29
N ALA A 23 25.70 48.61 -20.74
CA ALA A 23 26.09 48.56 -19.33
C ALA A 23 24.87 48.75 -18.41
N SER A 24 24.02 49.75 -18.69
CA SER A 24 22.77 50.00 -17.98
C SER A 24 21.81 48.80 -18.05
N TYR A 25 21.69 48.17 -19.22
CA TYR A 25 20.86 46.98 -19.40
C TYR A 25 21.38 45.79 -18.56
N GLN A 26 22.70 45.55 -18.57
CA GLN A 26 23.32 44.48 -17.79
C GLN A 26 23.22 44.72 -16.27
N THR A 27 23.33 45.97 -15.81
CA THR A 27 23.15 46.31 -14.39
C THR A 27 21.70 46.15 -13.94
N ASN A 28 20.72 46.50 -14.79
CA ASN A 28 19.30 46.33 -14.46
C ASN A 28 18.86 44.86 -14.50
N PHE A 29 19.41 44.05 -15.40
CA PHE A 29 19.08 42.63 -15.51
C PHE A 29 19.57 41.81 -14.30
N LYS A 30 20.61 42.26 -13.59
CA LYS A 30 21.15 41.58 -12.39
C LYS A 30 20.53 42.02 -11.06
N LEU A 31 19.55 42.93 -11.04
CA LEU A 31 18.98 43.50 -9.80
C LEU A 31 17.49 43.22 -9.56
N SER A 32 16.87 42.34 -10.35
CA SER A 32 15.55 41.80 -9.99
C SER A 32 15.73 40.47 -9.27
N PRO A 33 15.67 40.41 -7.92
CA PRO A 33 15.48 39.14 -7.24
C PRO A 33 14.18 38.51 -7.76
N PRO A 34 14.09 37.18 -7.90
CA PRO A 34 12.83 36.54 -8.22
C PRO A 34 11.80 37.01 -7.20
N ARG A 35 10.70 37.60 -7.69
CA ARG A 35 9.57 38.01 -6.86
C ARG A 35 9.05 36.76 -6.18
N SER A 36 9.43 36.58 -4.91
CA SER A 36 8.86 35.56 -4.03
C SER A 36 7.35 35.81 -3.95
N GLN A 37 6.59 35.16 -4.81
CA GLN A 37 5.17 34.98 -4.55
C GLN A 37 5.09 34.03 -3.36
N ALA A 38 4.91 34.60 -2.16
CA ALA A 38 4.40 33.82 -1.04
C ALA A 38 3.09 33.20 -1.52
N THR A 39 3.10 31.90 -1.81
CA THR A 39 1.95 31.18 -2.35
C THR A 39 0.92 31.10 -1.23
N PRO A 40 -0.21 31.84 -1.28
CA PRO A 40 -1.16 31.89 -0.15
C PRO A 40 -1.89 30.56 0.09
N LEU A 41 -1.68 29.59 -0.81
CA LEU A 41 -2.37 28.30 -0.85
C LEU A 41 -1.61 27.15 -0.19
N VAL A 42 -0.34 27.31 0.20
CA VAL A 42 0.43 26.21 0.81
C VAL A 42 -0.17 25.76 2.16
N HIS A 43 -0.82 26.68 2.88
CA HIS A 43 -1.53 26.37 4.13
C HIS A 43 -2.94 25.78 3.92
N LEU A 44 -3.46 25.81 2.70
CA LEU A 44 -4.79 25.29 2.33
C LEU A 44 -4.72 23.88 1.72
N LEU A 45 -3.52 23.39 1.42
CA LEU A 45 -3.34 22.01 0.99
C LEU A 45 -3.58 21.09 2.20
N PRO A 46 -4.46 20.09 2.11
CA PRO A 46 -4.54 19.07 3.14
C PRO A 46 -3.15 18.44 3.28
N ARG A 47 -2.52 18.60 4.44
CA ARG A 47 -1.33 17.82 4.77
C ARG A 47 -1.77 16.37 4.83
N ILE A 48 -1.41 15.60 3.81
CA ILE A 48 -1.50 14.15 3.84
C ILE A 48 -0.64 13.72 5.03
N LYS A 49 -1.27 13.12 6.04
CA LYS A 49 -0.57 12.56 7.19
C LYS A 49 -0.03 11.21 6.77
N VAL A 50 1.27 11.00 6.95
CA VAL A 50 1.92 9.71 6.70
C VAL A 50 1.98 8.94 8.01
N LEU A 51 1.58 7.68 7.98
CA LEU A 51 1.66 6.73 9.09
C LEU A 51 3.02 6.03 9.04
N SER A 52 3.67 5.91 10.19
CA SER A 52 4.91 5.13 10.34
C SER A 52 4.57 3.71 10.77
N THR A 53 5.40 2.73 10.39
CA THR A 53 5.35 1.34 10.86
C THR A 53 6.40 1.03 11.93
N ASP A 54 7.18 2.02 12.38
CA ASP A 54 8.35 1.83 13.27
C ASP A 54 7.99 1.20 14.61
N TYR A 55 6.74 1.32 15.07
CA TYR A 55 6.26 0.76 16.33
C TYR A 55 6.01 -0.76 16.29
N LEU A 56 6.09 -1.38 15.11
CA LEU A 56 5.84 -2.80 14.93
C LEU A 56 7.10 -3.66 15.08
N ASP A 57 8.30 -3.09 15.07
CA ASP A 57 9.56 -3.85 15.14
C ASP A 57 9.64 -5.01 14.11
N ILE A 58 9.11 -4.82 12.89
CA ILE A 58 9.20 -5.83 11.82
C ILE A 58 10.64 -5.93 11.34
N THR A 59 11.20 -7.13 11.43
CA THR A 59 12.59 -7.45 11.06
C THR A 59 12.70 -8.53 10.01
N SER A 60 11.58 -9.10 9.57
CA SER A 60 11.56 -10.08 8.50
C SER A 60 11.78 -9.40 7.15
N ASP A 61 12.60 -10.04 6.32
CA ASP A 61 13.04 -9.59 5.00
C ASP A 61 13.29 -10.87 4.19
N MET A 62 12.28 -11.30 3.45
CA MET A 62 12.23 -12.60 2.79
C MET A 62 13.16 -12.66 1.57
N ASP A 63 13.30 -11.57 0.82
CA ASP A 63 14.18 -11.51 -0.36
C ASP A 63 15.60 -10.99 -0.05
N ASN A 64 15.85 -10.55 1.19
CA ASN A 64 17.12 -10.07 1.71
C ASN A 64 17.64 -8.82 0.98
N ASP A 65 16.74 -7.93 0.56
CA ASP A 65 17.10 -6.70 -0.14
C ASP A 65 17.41 -5.52 0.82
N GLY A 66 17.17 -5.71 2.12
CA GLY A 66 17.41 -4.73 3.18
C GLY A 66 16.21 -3.82 3.50
N ILE A 67 15.08 -4.03 2.83
CA ILE A 67 13.75 -3.52 3.17
C ILE A 67 13.01 -4.65 3.89
N ASN A 68 12.16 -4.31 4.87
CA ASN A 68 11.40 -5.36 5.55
C ASN A 68 10.13 -5.71 4.77
N ASP A 69 9.66 -6.94 4.94
CA ASP A 69 8.53 -7.50 4.20
C ASP A 69 7.29 -6.60 4.19
N GLN A 70 6.98 -5.96 5.33
CA GLN A 70 5.81 -5.08 5.45
C GLN A 70 5.94 -3.84 4.54
N GLN A 71 7.15 -3.29 4.44
CA GLN A 71 7.44 -2.15 3.58
C GLN A 71 7.44 -2.56 2.10
N ASP A 72 7.94 -3.75 1.77
CA ASP A 72 7.91 -4.25 0.38
C ASP A 72 6.52 -4.59 -0.11
N ILE A 73 5.67 -5.15 0.76
CA ILE A 73 4.25 -5.37 0.44
C ILE A 73 3.57 -4.04 0.12
N LEU A 74 3.80 -3.01 0.95
CA LEU A 74 3.25 -1.68 0.69
C LEU A 74 3.80 -1.08 -0.61
N GLU A 75 5.07 -1.27 -0.91
CA GLU A 75 5.69 -0.74 -2.12
C GLU A 75 5.17 -1.43 -3.39
N GLY A 76 5.02 -2.75 -3.37
CA GLY A 76 4.39 -3.50 -4.45
C GLY A 76 2.94 -3.07 -4.69
N ALA A 77 2.17 -2.79 -3.63
CA ALA A 77 0.83 -2.23 -3.76
C ALA A 77 0.85 -0.85 -4.46
N ARG A 78 1.82 0.01 -4.10
CA ARG A 78 1.99 1.34 -4.75
C ARG A 78 2.44 1.23 -6.19
N MET A 79 3.22 0.22 -6.55
CA MET A 79 3.57 -0.04 -7.96
C MET A 79 2.30 -0.23 -8.78
N GLU A 80 1.31 -0.97 -8.28
CA GLU A 80 0.03 -1.17 -8.99
C GLU A 80 -0.78 0.13 -9.15
N VAL A 81 -0.74 1.03 -8.15
CA VAL A 81 -1.31 2.38 -8.28
C VAL A 81 -0.61 3.17 -9.38
N ARG A 82 0.73 3.14 -9.43
CA ARG A 82 1.53 3.83 -10.46
C ARG A 82 1.29 3.27 -11.85
N ASN A 83 1.16 1.95 -11.96
CA ASN A 83 0.86 1.23 -13.19
C ASN A 83 -0.57 1.49 -13.68
N ARG A 84 -1.47 1.94 -12.79
CA ARG A 84 -2.91 2.06 -13.05
C ARG A 84 -3.49 0.75 -13.59
N THR A 85 -3.10 -0.37 -12.96
CA THR A 85 -3.54 -1.72 -13.33
C THR A 85 -5.06 -1.74 -13.46
N ARG A 86 -5.57 -2.06 -14.65
CA ARG A 86 -7.01 -2.01 -14.96
C ARG A 86 -7.76 -3.15 -14.28
N ASN A 87 -9.01 -2.90 -13.90
CA ASN A 87 -9.87 -3.93 -13.34
C ASN A 87 -10.39 -4.84 -14.47
N ILE A 88 -10.16 -6.16 -14.36
CA ILE A 88 -10.63 -7.12 -15.37
C ILE A 88 -12.17 -7.14 -15.49
N LEU A 89 -12.90 -6.88 -14.40
CA LEU A 89 -14.36 -6.92 -14.39
C LEU A 89 -15.01 -5.73 -15.10
N ASP A 90 -14.25 -4.66 -15.34
CA ASP A 90 -14.64 -3.50 -16.17
C ASP A 90 -14.36 -3.72 -17.67
N MET A 91 -13.67 -4.81 -18.04
CA MET A 91 -13.39 -5.15 -19.44
C MET A 91 -14.57 -5.86 -20.13
N GLU A 92 -14.57 -5.88 -21.47
CA GLU A 92 -15.64 -6.53 -22.25
C GLU A 92 -15.59 -8.06 -22.17
N ASP A 93 -14.40 -8.65 -22.23
CA ASP A 93 -14.19 -10.10 -22.25
C ASP A 93 -14.20 -10.75 -20.84
N LYS A 94 -13.97 -9.96 -19.78
CA LYS A 94 -13.97 -10.34 -18.34
C LYS A 94 -13.27 -11.65 -18.01
N THR A 95 -12.33 -12.06 -18.88
CA THR A 95 -11.68 -13.36 -18.75
C THR A 95 -10.71 -13.27 -17.58
N ASN A 96 -10.93 -14.11 -16.57
CA ASN A 96 -10.19 -14.06 -15.31
C ASN A 96 -9.45 -15.37 -14.99
N TYR A 97 -9.26 -16.26 -15.96
CA TYR A 97 -8.47 -17.47 -15.82
C TYR A 97 -7.30 -17.44 -16.81
N PHE A 98 -6.08 -17.64 -16.32
CA PHE A 98 -4.85 -17.54 -17.12
C PHE A 98 -3.98 -18.78 -16.92
N SER A 99 -3.50 -19.35 -18.02
CA SER A 99 -2.50 -20.43 -17.96
C SER A 99 -1.21 -19.87 -17.38
N GLY A 100 -0.77 -20.39 -16.23
CA GLY A 100 0.38 -19.87 -15.48
C GLY A 100 -0.03 -19.09 -14.23
N GLY A 101 -1.31 -18.76 -14.06
CA GLY A 101 -1.83 -18.07 -12.87
C GLY A 101 -2.13 -16.61 -13.11
N ASP A 102 -1.09 -15.84 -13.48
CA ASP A 102 -1.19 -14.39 -13.44
C ASP A 102 -1.90 -13.78 -14.65
N PRO A 103 -2.74 -12.76 -14.43
CA PRO A 103 -3.19 -11.91 -15.52
C PRO A 103 -2.03 -11.09 -16.11
N PRO A 104 -2.18 -10.56 -17.33
CA PRO A 104 -1.24 -9.61 -17.90
C PRO A 104 -0.92 -8.46 -16.93
N PRO A 105 0.32 -7.92 -16.91
CA PRO A 105 0.72 -6.91 -15.91
C PRO A 105 -0.19 -5.67 -15.85
N ASP A 106 -0.82 -5.31 -16.97
CA ASP A 106 -1.67 -4.12 -17.10
C ASP A 106 -3.10 -4.28 -16.58
N ARG A 107 -3.48 -5.47 -16.10
CA ARG A 107 -4.83 -5.77 -15.61
C ARG A 107 -4.81 -6.77 -14.44
N GLY A 108 -5.86 -6.75 -13.64
CA GLY A 108 -6.06 -7.66 -12.52
C GLY A 108 -7.35 -7.35 -11.76
N VAL A 109 -7.58 -8.07 -10.68
CA VAL A 109 -8.59 -7.78 -9.65
C VAL A 109 -7.90 -7.51 -8.30
N ALA A 110 -8.69 -7.34 -7.24
CA ALA A 110 -8.19 -7.02 -5.91
C ALA A 110 -7.16 -8.04 -5.37
N THR A 111 -7.38 -9.33 -5.59
CA THR A 111 -6.48 -10.40 -5.13
C THR A 111 -5.19 -10.48 -5.95
N ASP A 112 -5.20 -10.07 -7.22
CA ASP A 112 -3.98 -9.95 -8.04
C ASP A 112 -3.05 -8.86 -7.51
N LEU A 113 -3.64 -7.77 -7.01
CA LEU A 113 -2.88 -6.72 -6.33
C LEU A 113 -2.20 -7.27 -5.06
N ILE A 114 -2.91 -8.07 -4.26
CA ILE A 114 -2.32 -8.73 -3.09
C ILE A 114 -1.17 -9.65 -3.52
N ALA A 115 -1.37 -10.46 -4.57
CA ALA A 115 -0.36 -11.39 -5.05
C ALA A 115 0.92 -10.68 -5.52
N ARG A 116 0.78 -9.61 -6.32
CA ARG A 116 1.93 -8.82 -6.81
C ARG A 116 2.62 -8.05 -5.69
N ALA A 117 1.88 -7.57 -4.71
CA ALA A 117 2.45 -6.93 -3.53
C ALA A 117 3.29 -7.90 -2.70
N LEU A 118 2.81 -9.14 -2.52
CA LEU A 118 3.55 -10.21 -1.86
C LEU A 118 4.76 -10.67 -2.66
N GLU A 119 4.63 -10.79 -3.98
CA GLU A 119 5.74 -11.11 -4.87
C GLU A 119 6.85 -10.06 -4.80
N ASN A 120 6.50 -8.77 -4.69
CA ASN A 120 7.46 -7.69 -4.49
C ASN A 120 8.25 -7.85 -3.18
N ALA A 121 7.68 -8.49 -2.17
CA ALA A 121 8.35 -8.84 -0.90
C ALA A 121 8.98 -10.25 -0.92
N GLY A 122 9.16 -10.86 -2.10
CA GLY A 122 9.78 -12.18 -2.23
C GLY A 122 8.88 -13.39 -1.94
N PHE A 123 7.58 -13.17 -1.69
CA PHE A 123 6.63 -14.26 -1.41
C PHE A 123 5.91 -14.73 -2.67
N ASP A 124 6.19 -15.96 -3.09
CA ASP A 124 5.47 -16.64 -4.17
C ASP A 124 4.14 -17.21 -3.63
N ILE A 125 3.13 -16.34 -3.52
CA ILE A 125 1.83 -16.70 -2.94
C ILE A 125 1.14 -17.84 -3.70
N GLN A 126 1.38 -17.95 -5.02
CA GLN A 126 0.86 -19.02 -5.85
C GLN A 126 1.37 -20.37 -5.33
N LYS A 127 2.69 -20.53 -5.17
CA LYS A 127 3.29 -21.75 -4.63
C LYS A 127 2.91 -22.00 -3.17
N MET A 128 2.82 -20.95 -2.36
CA MET A 128 2.49 -21.08 -0.95
C MET A 128 1.06 -21.60 -0.73
N VAL A 129 0.07 -21.03 -1.42
CA VAL A 129 -1.33 -21.48 -1.37
C VAL A 129 -1.45 -22.90 -1.93
N ASP A 130 -0.82 -23.19 -3.08
CA ASP A 130 -0.84 -24.52 -3.68
C ASP A 130 -0.22 -25.59 -2.75
N ALA A 131 0.86 -25.25 -2.04
CA ALA A 131 1.47 -26.13 -1.05
C ALA A 131 0.56 -26.35 0.18
N ASP A 132 -0.07 -25.30 0.71
CA ASP A 132 -0.98 -25.42 1.86
C ASP A 132 -2.25 -26.21 1.51
N MET A 133 -2.84 -25.97 0.33
CA MET A 133 -3.99 -26.73 -0.15
C MET A 133 -3.67 -28.21 -0.38
N ARG A 134 -2.46 -28.54 -0.86
CA ARG A 134 -2.03 -29.95 -0.97
C ARG A 134 -1.80 -30.62 0.38
N ALA A 135 -1.44 -29.85 1.40
CA ALA A 135 -1.26 -30.37 2.75
C ALA A 135 -2.59 -30.57 3.48
N ASP A 136 -3.59 -29.72 3.24
CA ASP A 136 -4.87 -29.71 3.96
C ASP A 136 -6.03 -29.18 3.08
N LEU A 137 -6.42 -29.99 2.10
CA LEU A 137 -7.43 -29.59 1.11
C LEU A 137 -8.82 -29.34 1.72
N GLU A 138 -9.15 -30.04 2.81
CA GLU A 138 -10.46 -29.94 3.48
C GLU A 138 -10.65 -28.59 4.21
N ALA A 139 -9.56 -27.86 4.48
CA ALA A 139 -9.63 -26.52 5.06
C ALA A 139 -10.18 -25.47 4.06
N TYR A 140 -10.22 -25.79 2.77
CA TYR A 140 -10.58 -24.86 1.70
C TYR A 140 -12.02 -25.07 1.19
N PRO A 141 -12.76 -24.00 0.86
CA PRO A 141 -14.16 -24.08 0.43
C PRO A 141 -14.27 -24.45 -1.06
N LEU A 142 -13.85 -25.67 -1.41
CA LEU A 142 -13.80 -26.16 -2.79
C LEU A 142 -15.16 -26.20 -3.49
N ASP A 143 -16.23 -26.38 -2.71
CA ASP A 143 -17.62 -26.44 -3.18
C ASP A 143 -18.08 -25.12 -3.80
N ARG A 144 -17.56 -23.97 -3.32
CA ARG A 144 -17.81 -22.66 -3.93
C ARG A 144 -17.35 -22.56 -5.38
N TRP A 145 -16.33 -23.34 -5.73
CA TRP A 145 -15.67 -23.29 -7.04
C TRP A 145 -15.91 -24.55 -7.87
N ASN A 146 -16.73 -25.48 -7.38
CA ASN A 146 -16.93 -26.81 -7.97
C ASN A 146 -15.60 -27.54 -8.25
N GLN A 147 -14.62 -27.39 -7.35
CA GLN A 147 -13.31 -28.03 -7.47
C GLN A 147 -13.26 -29.37 -6.75
N LEU A 148 -12.47 -30.30 -7.30
CA LEU A 148 -12.18 -31.60 -6.67
C LEU A 148 -10.71 -31.73 -6.23
N ALA A 149 -9.87 -30.79 -6.66
CA ALA A 149 -8.44 -30.75 -6.38
C ALA A 149 -7.94 -29.29 -6.51
N PRO A 150 -6.76 -28.96 -5.97
CA PRO A 150 -6.14 -27.66 -6.18
C PRO A 150 -5.94 -27.34 -7.66
N ASP A 151 -6.17 -26.08 -8.02
CA ASP A 151 -5.78 -25.46 -9.28
C ASP A 151 -4.83 -24.28 -9.02
N PRO A 152 -3.51 -24.48 -9.14
CA PRO A 152 -2.52 -23.44 -8.87
C PRO A 152 -2.64 -22.22 -9.80
N ASN A 153 -3.38 -22.30 -10.92
CA ASN A 153 -3.58 -21.15 -11.80
C ASN A 153 -4.62 -20.15 -11.28
N ILE A 154 -5.39 -20.48 -10.24
CA ILE A 154 -6.49 -19.61 -9.80
C ILE A 154 -6.72 -19.61 -8.30
N ASP A 155 -6.29 -20.64 -7.56
CA ASP A 155 -6.62 -20.76 -6.14
C ASP A 155 -6.11 -19.59 -5.30
N TYR A 156 -4.89 -19.10 -5.53
CA TYR A 156 -4.31 -17.94 -4.84
C TYR A 156 -4.98 -16.60 -5.23
N ARG A 157 -5.82 -16.60 -6.26
CA ARG A 157 -6.53 -15.42 -6.75
C ARG A 157 -7.97 -15.36 -6.25
N ARG A 158 -8.40 -16.32 -5.43
CA ARG A 158 -9.74 -16.37 -4.82
C ARG A 158 -9.71 -15.83 -3.40
N ALA A 159 -10.59 -14.89 -3.09
CA ALA A 159 -10.56 -14.18 -1.81
C ALA A 159 -10.78 -15.13 -0.61
N GLU A 160 -11.71 -16.08 -0.75
CA GLU A 160 -12.01 -17.10 0.26
C GLU A 160 -10.80 -17.99 0.55
N ASN A 161 -10.11 -18.43 -0.51
CA ASN A 161 -8.90 -19.25 -0.36
C ASN A 161 -7.77 -18.46 0.30
N LEU A 162 -7.59 -17.20 -0.08
CA LEU A 162 -6.60 -16.32 0.56
C LEU A 162 -6.92 -16.07 2.04
N MET A 163 -8.19 -15.89 2.41
CA MET A 163 -8.56 -15.77 3.82
C MET A 163 -8.23 -17.04 4.60
N VAL A 164 -8.48 -18.24 4.06
CA VAL A 164 -8.06 -19.51 4.68
C VAL A 164 -6.55 -19.54 4.86
N PHE A 165 -5.79 -19.20 3.81
CA PHE A 165 -4.32 -19.17 3.85
C PHE A 165 -3.81 -18.19 4.91
N PHE A 166 -4.27 -16.94 4.92
CA PHE A 166 -3.81 -15.94 5.89
C PHE A 166 -4.24 -16.25 7.33
N ASN A 167 -5.40 -16.88 7.54
CA ASN A 167 -5.78 -17.38 8.87
C ASN A 167 -4.77 -18.39 9.43
N ARG A 168 -4.07 -19.13 8.57
CA ARG A 168 -3.12 -20.19 8.94
C ARG A 168 -1.67 -19.69 9.01
N HIS A 169 -1.32 -18.69 8.19
CA HIS A 169 0.07 -18.28 7.95
C HIS A 169 0.40 -16.81 8.27
N ALA A 170 -0.60 -16.00 8.65
CA ALA A 170 -0.42 -14.59 9.00
C ALA A 170 -0.77 -14.32 10.47
N GLN A 171 -0.42 -13.13 10.95
CA GLN A 171 -1.00 -12.60 12.19
C GLN A 171 -2.42 -12.11 11.90
N VAL A 172 -3.41 -12.73 12.56
CA VAL A 172 -4.81 -12.30 12.49
C VAL A 172 -5.03 -11.12 13.46
N LEU A 173 -5.62 -10.04 12.95
CA LEU A 173 -5.82 -8.77 13.67
C LEU A 173 -7.30 -8.47 13.88
N THR A 174 -7.59 -7.42 14.66
CA THR A 174 -8.97 -6.94 14.87
C THR A 174 -9.64 -6.57 13.54
N THR A 175 -10.92 -6.94 13.39
CA THR A 175 -11.78 -6.50 12.27
C THR A 175 -12.69 -5.32 12.65
N TYR A 176 -12.63 -4.88 13.91
CA TYR A 176 -13.37 -3.70 14.40
C TYR A 176 -12.43 -2.50 14.59
N ILE A 177 -12.92 -1.32 14.20
CA ILE A 177 -12.22 -0.03 14.33
C ILE A 177 -12.90 0.80 15.41
N ASP A 178 -12.14 1.15 16.45
CA ASP A 178 -12.55 2.10 17.49
C ASP A 178 -11.68 3.35 17.45
N LEU A 179 -12.24 4.46 16.98
CA LEU A 179 -11.57 5.76 16.93
C LEU A 179 -11.21 6.32 18.32
N LYS A 180 -11.74 5.74 19.40
CA LYS A 180 -11.50 6.16 20.78
C LYS A 180 -10.45 5.32 21.49
N ASP A 181 -10.02 4.21 20.89
CA ASP A 181 -9.03 3.31 21.46
C ASP A 181 -7.71 3.36 20.66
N PRO A 182 -6.67 4.03 21.18
CA PRO A 182 -5.38 4.09 20.53
C PRO A 182 -4.73 2.73 20.29
N GLU A 183 -4.97 1.73 21.15
CA GLU A 183 -4.40 0.38 20.97
C GLU A 183 -5.13 -0.39 19.87
N ASN A 184 -6.43 -0.17 19.70
CA ASN A 184 -7.16 -0.65 18.54
C ASN A 184 -6.60 -0.02 17.25
N LEU A 185 -6.43 1.31 17.24
CA LEU A 185 -5.94 2.03 16.05
C LEU A 185 -4.52 1.61 15.62
N LYS A 186 -3.64 1.30 16.58
CA LYS A 186 -2.29 0.77 16.29
C LYS A 186 -2.30 -0.59 15.58
N GLN A 187 -3.41 -1.33 15.61
CA GLN A 187 -3.46 -2.61 14.90
C GLN A 187 -3.61 -2.42 13.38
N TRP A 188 -4.02 -1.24 12.90
CA TRP A 188 -4.27 -0.94 11.49
C TRP A 188 -3.05 -0.25 10.87
N ALA A 189 -2.08 -1.05 10.44
CA ALA A 189 -0.79 -0.55 9.99
C ALA A 189 -0.65 -0.57 8.46
N PRO A 190 0.12 0.37 7.88
CA PRO A 190 0.46 0.32 6.47
C PRO A 190 1.10 -1.02 6.07
N GLY A 191 0.68 -1.58 4.94
CA GLY A 191 1.10 -2.92 4.47
C GLY A 191 0.17 -4.06 4.90
N ASP A 192 -0.73 -3.84 5.88
CA ASP A 192 -1.67 -4.88 6.30
C ASP A 192 -2.68 -5.20 5.19
N ILE A 193 -3.07 -6.47 5.10
CA ILE A 193 -4.02 -6.99 4.11
C ILE A 193 -5.40 -7.06 4.74
N VAL A 194 -6.40 -6.47 4.08
CA VAL A 194 -7.77 -6.40 4.58
C VAL A 194 -8.74 -6.96 3.55
N PHE A 195 -9.75 -7.67 4.02
CA PHE A 195 -10.81 -8.28 3.25
C PHE A 195 -12.17 -7.72 3.67
N TRP A 196 -13.05 -7.50 2.69
CA TRP A 196 -14.37 -6.91 2.90
C TRP A 196 -15.50 -7.77 2.34
N ASP A 197 -16.61 -7.77 3.08
CA ASP A 197 -17.96 -8.09 2.62
C ASP A 197 -18.59 -6.79 2.10
N VAL A 198 -18.70 -6.69 0.77
CA VAL A 198 -19.19 -5.51 0.06
C VAL A 198 -20.71 -5.53 0.00
N ASN A 199 -21.30 -6.71 -0.11
CA ASN A 199 -22.73 -6.89 -0.33
C ASN A 199 -23.55 -7.01 0.96
N GLY A 200 -22.89 -7.22 2.09
CA GLY A 200 -23.47 -7.39 3.43
C GLY A 200 -24.08 -8.77 3.68
N ASP A 201 -23.74 -9.77 2.87
CA ASP A 201 -24.39 -11.09 2.90
C ASP A 201 -23.67 -12.14 3.75
N GLY A 202 -22.51 -11.79 4.34
CA GLY A 202 -21.71 -12.74 5.09
C GLY A 202 -20.39 -13.10 4.40
N GLU A 203 -20.29 -12.86 3.10
CA GLU A 203 -19.23 -13.41 2.25
C GLU A 203 -18.16 -12.38 1.92
N VAL A 204 -16.96 -12.85 1.56
CA VAL A 204 -15.88 -11.97 1.13
C VAL A 204 -15.99 -11.69 -0.35
N ASP A 205 -15.98 -10.40 -0.71
CA ASP A 205 -16.09 -9.94 -2.10
C ASP A 205 -14.81 -9.23 -2.58
N HIS A 206 -14.08 -8.60 -1.64
CA HIS A 206 -13.06 -7.63 -1.98
C HIS A 206 -11.87 -7.66 -1.02
N ALA A 207 -10.72 -7.18 -1.48
CA ALA A 207 -9.47 -7.15 -0.73
C ALA A 207 -8.62 -5.92 -1.08
N GLY A 208 -7.59 -5.65 -0.28
CA GLY A 208 -6.74 -4.48 -0.43
C GLY A 208 -5.68 -4.37 0.65
N ILE A 209 -4.77 -3.43 0.46
CA ILE A 209 -3.62 -3.19 1.34
C ILE A 209 -3.74 -1.80 1.98
N LEU A 210 -3.48 -1.71 3.28
CA LEU A 210 -3.49 -0.43 3.98
C LEU A 210 -2.34 0.45 3.52
N SER A 211 -2.66 1.69 3.14
CA SER A 211 -1.69 2.72 2.76
C SER A 211 -1.09 3.38 4.00
N ASP A 212 0.11 3.95 3.84
CA ASP A 212 0.68 4.88 4.80
C ASP A 212 0.07 6.28 4.73
N LYS A 213 -0.74 6.61 3.72
CA LYS A 213 -1.52 7.84 3.72
C LYS A 213 -2.72 7.69 4.64
N ALA A 214 -2.86 8.63 5.57
CA ALA A 214 -4.00 8.67 6.46
C ALA A 214 -5.08 9.63 5.97
N ASN A 215 -6.33 9.26 6.21
CA ASN A 215 -7.47 10.16 6.04
C ASN A 215 -7.51 11.23 7.16
N LYS A 216 -8.56 12.07 7.15
CA LYS A 216 -8.72 13.16 8.13
C LYS A 216 -8.89 12.70 9.58
N GLU A 217 -9.31 11.45 9.79
CA GLU A 217 -9.49 10.84 11.10
C GLU A 217 -8.21 10.11 11.56
N GLY A 218 -7.19 10.03 10.71
CA GLY A 218 -5.94 9.35 11.00
C GLY A 218 -5.96 7.85 10.74
N LEU A 219 -7.00 7.33 10.09
CA LEU A 219 -7.05 5.95 9.61
C LEU A 219 -6.29 5.81 8.28
N PRO A 220 -5.65 4.65 8.02
CA PRO A 220 -5.02 4.41 6.73
C PRO A 220 -6.06 4.42 5.60
N MET A 221 -5.69 5.05 4.48
CA MET A 221 -6.35 4.84 3.19
C MET A 221 -6.10 3.40 2.72
N VAL A 222 -6.79 2.96 1.67
CA VAL A 222 -6.68 1.61 1.12
C VAL A 222 -6.19 1.66 -0.31
N ILE A 223 -5.18 0.87 -0.63
CA ILE A 223 -4.76 0.55 -1.99
C ILE A 223 -5.51 -0.71 -2.43
N HIS A 224 -6.32 -0.60 -3.48
CA HIS A 224 -7.14 -1.71 -3.98
C HIS A 224 -7.45 -1.56 -5.47
N ASN A 225 -7.73 -2.69 -6.13
CA ASN A 225 -8.22 -2.72 -7.51
C ASN A 225 -9.73 -2.96 -7.51
N PHE A 226 -10.51 -2.01 -8.04
CA PHE A 226 -11.97 -2.04 -7.98
C PHE A 226 -12.62 -1.65 -9.32
N PRO A 227 -13.82 -2.16 -9.66
CA PRO A 227 -14.50 -1.83 -10.92
C PRO A 227 -14.81 -0.34 -11.12
N ASP A 228 -14.99 0.42 -10.04
CA ASP A 228 -15.09 1.89 -10.07
C ASP A 228 -13.95 2.45 -9.21
N PRO A 229 -12.94 3.13 -9.76
CA PRO A 229 -12.91 3.79 -11.08
C PRO A 229 -12.39 2.91 -12.24
N GLY A 230 -12.29 1.59 -12.08
CA GLY A 230 -11.90 0.64 -13.13
C GLY A 230 -10.41 0.34 -13.18
N TYR A 231 -9.67 0.73 -12.14
CA TYR A 231 -8.23 0.50 -12.00
C TYR A 231 -7.81 0.55 -10.54
N THR A 232 -6.57 0.15 -10.27
CA THR A 232 -5.98 0.22 -8.94
C THR A 232 -5.85 1.66 -8.47
N ALA A 233 -6.47 1.96 -7.33
CA ALA A 233 -6.53 3.28 -6.74
C ALA A 233 -6.19 3.23 -5.25
N GLU A 234 -5.90 4.41 -4.71
CA GLU A 234 -5.68 4.63 -3.28
C GLU A 234 -6.81 5.52 -2.76
N GLU A 235 -7.73 4.95 -1.97
CA GLU A 235 -9.00 5.57 -1.62
C GLU A 235 -9.32 5.49 -0.11
N ASP A 236 -10.14 6.42 0.38
CA ASP A 236 -10.63 6.43 1.77
C ASP A 236 -11.84 5.48 1.91
N VAL A 237 -11.57 4.16 1.83
CA VAL A 237 -12.60 3.11 1.79
C VAL A 237 -12.49 2.07 2.90
N LEU A 238 -11.55 2.22 3.84
CA LEU A 238 -11.34 1.26 4.93
C LEU A 238 -12.62 0.89 5.68
N ARG A 239 -13.47 1.88 5.94
CA ARG A 239 -14.75 1.74 6.64
C ARG A 239 -15.98 1.76 5.72
N LYS A 240 -15.79 1.70 4.40
CA LYS A 240 -16.88 1.77 3.42
C LYS A 240 -17.73 0.50 3.42
N TRP A 241 -17.10 -0.64 3.67
CA TRP A 241 -17.71 -1.97 3.69
C TRP A 241 -17.39 -2.70 4.98
N ARG A 242 -18.04 -3.84 5.23
CA ARG A 242 -17.79 -4.61 6.45
C ARG A 242 -16.46 -5.35 6.33
N VAL A 243 -15.51 -5.06 7.22
CA VAL A 243 -14.27 -5.84 7.30
C VAL A 243 -14.57 -7.25 7.79
N VAL A 244 -14.13 -8.26 7.05
CA VAL A 244 -14.30 -9.69 7.39
C VAL A 244 -12.97 -10.41 7.62
N GLY A 245 -11.85 -9.81 7.22
CA GLY A 245 -10.51 -10.31 7.51
C GLY A 245 -9.51 -9.16 7.58
N HIS A 246 -8.54 -9.26 8.49
CA HIS A 246 -7.46 -8.29 8.65
C HIS A 246 -6.21 -9.04 9.09
N TYR A 247 -5.15 -8.90 8.31
CA TYR A 247 -3.96 -9.74 8.42
C TYR A 247 -2.69 -8.91 8.28
N ARG A 248 -1.68 -9.27 9.07
CA ARG A 248 -0.30 -8.82 8.88
C ARG A 248 0.58 -9.99 8.48
N PHE A 249 1.29 -9.84 7.37
CA PHE A 249 2.04 -10.92 6.74
C PHE A 249 3.48 -10.49 6.41
N PRO A 250 4.50 -11.34 6.66
CA PRO A 250 4.39 -12.55 7.47
C PRO A 250 4.02 -12.20 8.92
N GLY A 251 3.34 -13.11 9.62
CA GLY A 251 3.09 -12.88 11.05
C GLY A 251 4.43 -12.74 11.78
N GLN A 252 4.50 -11.88 12.81
CA GLN A 252 5.70 -11.83 13.64
C GLN A 252 5.98 -13.24 14.16
N SER A 253 7.14 -13.80 13.80
CA SER A 253 7.65 -14.98 14.50
C SER A 253 7.79 -14.56 15.96
N SER A 254 6.93 -15.08 16.82
CA SER A 254 6.98 -14.77 18.24
C SER A 254 8.36 -15.15 18.73
N SER A 255 9.16 -14.14 19.07
CA SER A 255 10.44 -14.36 19.74
C SER A 255 10.18 -15.20 20.99
N PRO A 256 11.00 -16.23 21.32
CA PRO A 256 10.68 -17.25 22.34
C PRO A 256 10.51 -16.77 23.80
N GLN A 257 10.41 -15.47 24.07
CA GLN A 257 10.51 -14.92 25.43
C GLN A 257 9.17 -14.63 26.16
N GLN A 258 8.00 -15.00 25.61
CA GLN A 258 6.72 -14.71 26.27
C GLN A 258 5.89 -15.94 26.70
N VAL A 259 6.42 -17.16 26.63
CA VAL A 259 5.67 -18.37 27.01
C VAL A 259 5.75 -18.68 28.52
N GLU A 260 6.68 -18.08 29.27
CA GLU A 260 7.02 -18.55 30.63
C GLU A 260 6.22 -17.94 31.79
N GLN A 261 5.07 -17.27 31.56
CA GLN A 261 4.28 -16.68 32.67
C GLN A 261 2.81 -17.13 32.77
N LYS A 262 2.41 -18.22 32.12
CA LYS A 262 1.02 -18.72 32.24
C LYS A 262 0.82 -20.07 32.94
N GLU A 263 1.86 -20.75 33.39
CA GLU A 263 1.69 -22.09 34.02
C GLU A 263 1.60 -22.12 35.55
N ASP A 264 1.82 -21.00 36.27
CA ASP A 264 2.00 -21.07 37.73
C ASP A 264 0.81 -20.60 38.59
N THR A 265 -0.42 -20.66 38.09
CA THR A 265 -1.61 -20.33 38.91
C THR A 265 -2.79 -21.26 38.69
N GLN A 266 -2.55 -22.58 38.76
CA GLN A 266 -3.63 -23.54 39.00
C GLN A 266 -3.13 -24.84 39.65
N SER A 267 -2.56 -24.74 40.86
CA SER A 267 -2.55 -25.89 41.78
C SER A 267 -2.76 -25.42 43.21
N GLY A 268 -3.86 -25.87 43.83
CA GLY A 268 -4.13 -25.64 45.24
C GLY A 268 -5.58 -25.32 45.53
N GLN A 269 -6.42 -26.36 45.66
CA GLN A 269 -7.27 -26.59 46.82
C GLN A 269 -8.15 -27.83 46.60
N ARG A 270 -7.70 -28.96 47.16
CA ARG A 270 -8.57 -30.03 47.66
C ARG A 270 -8.59 -29.88 49.18
N GLU A 271 -9.77 -29.77 49.77
CA GLU A 271 -10.13 -30.21 51.13
C GLU A 271 -11.67 -30.06 51.21
N GLU A 272 -12.42 -31.15 51.15
CA GLU A 272 -12.88 -31.97 52.29
C GLU A 272 -14.21 -31.45 52.85
N THR A 273 -15.26 -32.28 52.77
CA THR A 273 -16.29 -32.45 53.82
C THR A 273 -17.37 -33.43 53.35
N THR A 274 -17.48 -34.54 54.07
CA THR A 274 -18.68 -35.38 54.20
C THR A 274 -19.31 -35.04 55.56
N PRO A 275 -20.64 -35.16 55.71
CA PRO A 275 -21.22 -36.40 56.24
C PRO A 275 -22.31 -37.00 55.34
#